data_AF-A0A357HFR2-F1
#
_entry.id   AF-A0A357HFR2-F1
#
_cell.length_a   1.000
_cell.length_b   1.000
_cell.length_c   1.000
_cell.angle_alpha   90.00
_cell.angle_beta   90.00
_cell.angle_gamma   90.00
#
_symmetry.space_group_name_H-M   'P 1'
#
loop_
_entity.id
_entity.type
_entity.pdbx_description
1 polymer ?
#
loop_
_entity_poly.entity_id
_entity_poly.type
_entity_poly.pdbx_seq_one_letter_code
_entity_poly.pdbx_strand_id
1 'polypeptide(L)'
;MLEGIICPACESPLEEEELKESLTCSKCKHDLKDRKYLDFLEYLMTNGIVKDLDFFDPEIYSEDIEDLDQTEEEDVNPADFEK
;
A
#
# COMPACT_ATOMS: atom_id res chain seq x y z
N MET A 1 -16.00 -0.81 23.74
CA MET A 1 -15.96 -1.24 22.33
C MET A 1 -14.56 -1.77 22.13
N LEU A 2 -14.37 -3.04 21.83
CA LEU A 2 -13.03 -3.59 21.65
C LEU A 2 -12.56 -3.19 20.24
N GLU A 3 -12.06 -1.97 20.14
CA GLU A 3 -11.35 -1.42 18.98
C GLU A 3 -9.98 -2.08 18.96
N GLY A 4 -9.88 -3.21 18.25
CA GLY A 4 -8.65 -3.96 18.08
C GLY A 4 -8.45 -4.27 16.61
N ILE A 5 -7.18 -4.37 16.20
CA ILE A 5 -6.84 -4.72 14.82
C ILE A 5 -7.12 -6.20 14.63
N ILE A 6 -7.80 -6.55 13.53
CA ILE A 6 -8.15 -7.93 13.22
C ILE A 6 -7.37 -8.37 11.98
N CYS A 7 -6.83 -9.58 12.01
CA CYS A 7 -6.16 -10.17 10.88
C CYS A 7 -7.14 -10.41 9.72
N PRO A 8 -6.90 -9.85 8.52
CA PRO A 8 -7.82 -10.01 7.39
C PRO A 8 -7.84 -11.44 6.83
N ALA A 9 -6.86 -12.28 7.18
CA ALA A 9 -6.77 -13.67 6.71
C ALA A 9 -7.47 -14.70 7.59
N CYS A 10 -7.50 -14.48 8.91
CA CYS A 10 -7.99 -15.49 9.88
C CYS A 10 -8.89 -14.92 10.98
N GLU A 11 -9.26 -13.64 10.88
CA GLU A 11 -10.18 -12.94 11.78
C GLU A 11 -9.74 -12.94 13.26
N SER A 12 -8.50 -13.31 13.52
CA SER A 12 -7.93 -13.29 14.87
C SER A 12 -7.46 -11.88 15.24
N PRO A 13 -7.56 -11.49 16.51
CA PRO A 13 -7.02 -10.21 16.97
C PRO A 13 -5.51 -10.15 16.80
N LEU A 14 -5.02 -8.99 16.40
CA LEU A 14 -3.62 -8.63 16.22
C LEU A 14 -3.26 -7.50 17.18
N GLU A 15 -2.04 -7.55 17.70
CA GLU A 15 -1.48 -6.50 18.54
C GLU A 15 -0.70 -5.51 17.67
N GLU A 16 -0.81 -4.21 17.96
CA GLU A 16 -0.06 -3.16 17.24
C GLU A 16 1.46 -3.36 17.35
N GLU A 17 1.92 -3.86 18.48
CA GLU A 17 3.33 -4.13 18.75
C GLU A 17 3.88 -5.21 17.81
N GLU A 18 3.09 -6.26 17.54
CA GLU A 18 3.45 -7.30 16.58
C GLU A 18 3.53 -6.74 15.15
N LEU A 19 2.57 -5.87 14.79
CA LEU A 19 2.51 -5.26 13.46
C LEU A 19 3.64 -4.26 13.20
N LYS A 20 4.18 -3.62 14.24
CA LYS A 20 5.36 -2.75 14.14
C LYS A 20 6.63 -3.53 13.80
N GLU A 21 6.72 -4.78 14.23
CA GLU A 21 7.88 -5.64 13.96
C GLU A 21 7.72 -6.43 12.66
N SER A 22 6.52 -6.93 12.37
CA SER A 22 6.27 -7.75 11.18
C SER A 22 4.79 -7.71 10.75
N LEU A 23 4.58 -7.59 9.44
CA LEU A 23 3.25 -7.75 8.82
C LEU A 23 2.83 -9.22 8.68
N THR A 24 3.42 -10.14 9.44
CA THR A 24 2.99 -11.54 9.48
C THR A 24 2.07 -11.77 10.67
N CYS A 25 0.89 -12.34 10.42
CA CYS A 25 -0.02 -12.67 11.51
C CYS A 25 0.58 -13.75 12.44
N SER A 26 0.66 -13.47 13.74
CA SER A 26 1.20 -14.40 14.74
C SER A 26 0.38 -15.69 14.89
N LYS A 27 -0.92 -15.67 14.52
CA LYS A 27 -1.88 -16.77 14.64
C LYS A 27 -1.90 -17.71 13.45
N CYS A 28 -2.14 -17.19 12.24
CA CYS A 28 -2.21 -18.00 11.02
C CYS A 28 -0.90 -18.06 10.23
N LYS A 29 0.12 -17.28 10.64
CA LYS A 29 1.43 -17.18 9.96
C LYS A 29 1.34 -16.70 8.51
N HIS A 30 0.20 -16.10 8.13
CA HIS A 30 0.02 -15.53 6.81
C HIS A 30 0.75 -14.19 6.72
N ASP A 31 1.43 -13.97 5.60
CA ASP A 31 1.99 -12.68 5.26
C ASP A 31 0.87 -11.73 4.84
N LEU A 32 0.75 -10.60 5.54
CA LEU A 32 -0.25 -9.58 5.27
C LEU A 32 0.28 -8.51 4.32
N LYS A 33 1.57 -8.54 3.96
CA LYS A 33 2.19 -7.67 2.95
C LYS A 33 1.82 -8.15 1.53
N ASP A 34 0.53 -8.14 1.22
CA ASP A 34 -0.03 -8.62 -0.04
C ASP A 34 -1.03 -7.58 -0.56
N ARG A 35 -1.02 -7.34 -1.88
CA ARG A 35 -1.94 -6.41 -2.56
C ARG A 35 -3.41 -6.68 -2.25
N LYS A 36 -3.80 -7.93 -2.01
CA LYS A 36 -5.20 -8.25 -1.65
C LYS A 36 -5.63 -7.68 -0.29
N TYR A 37 -4.69 -7.22 0.52
CA TYR A 37 -4.92 -6.57 1.82
C TYR A 37 -4.54 -5.08 1.79
N LEU A 38 -4.55 -4.44 0.62
CA LEU A 38 -4.13 -3.05 0.45
C LEU A 38 -4.90 -2.09 1.38
N ASP A 39 -6.23 -2.18 1.43
CA ASP A 39 -7.05 -1.37 2.36
C ASP A 39 -6.62 -1.53 3.83
N PHE A 40 -6.23 -2.75 4.23
CA PHE A 40 -5.75 -3.04 5.58
C PHE A 40 -4.37 -2.40 5.81
N LEU A 41 -3.46 -2.50 4.85
CA LEU A 41 -2.13 -1.90 4.92
C LEU A 41 -2.19 -0.36 4.96
N GLU A 42 -3.06 0.25 4.15
CA GLU A 42 -3.32 1.70 4.17
C GLU A 42 -3.88 2.17 5.50
N TYR A 43 -4.80 1.41 6.10
CA TYR A 43 -5.29 1.69 7.45
C TYR A 43 -4.15 1.68 8.47
N LEU A 44 -3.27 0.68 8.42
CA LEU A 44 -2.13 0.61 9.35
C LEU A 44 -1.18 1.80 9.20
N MET A 45 -0.91 2.24 7.98
CA MET A 45 -0.07 3.43 7.72
C MET A 45 -0.75 4.73 8.16
N THR A 46 -2.02 4.93 7.79
CA THR A 46 -2.76 6.17 8.08
C THR A 46 -2.92 6.40 9.59
N ASN A 47 -3.05 5.31 10.35
CA ASN A 47 -3.10 5.35 11.81
C ASN A 47 -1.69 5.33 12.47
N GLY A 48 -0.62 5.27 11.68
CA GLY A 48 0.77 5.31 12.15
C GLY A 48 1.21 4.06 12.92
N ILE A 49 0.50 2.94 12.75
CA ILE A 49 0.80 1.65 13.38
C ILE A 49 2.05 1.06 12.73
N VAL A 50 2.15 1.14 11.40
CA VAL A 50 3.31 0.68 10.63
C VAL A 50 3.96 1.88 9.96
N LYS A 51 5.29 2.00 10.09
CA LYS A 51 6.08 3.12 9.55
C LYS A 51 7.01 2.74 8.40
N ASP A 52 7.34 1.45 8.29
CA ASP A 52 8.25 0.92 7.27
C ASP A 52 7.52 0.23 6.11
N LEU A 53 6.25 0.58 5.87
CA LEU A 53 5.57 0.16 4.66
C LEU A 53 5.95 1.15 3.55
N ASP A 54 6.68 0.67 2.54
CA ASP A 54 7.03 1.49 1.39
C ASP A 54 5.79 1.67 0.52
N PHE A 55 5.25 2.88 0.48
CA PHE A 55 4.07 3.24 -0.33
C PHE A 55 4.35 3.10 -1.83
N PHE A 56 5.63 3.09 -2.22
CA PHE A 56 6.05 2.90 -3.59
C PHE A 56 6.45 1.45 -3.90
N ASP A 57 6.18 0.50 -3.00
CA ASP A 57 6.52 -0.91 -3.24
C ASP A 57 5.75 -1.41 -4.47
N PRO A 58 6.42 -1.66 -5.60
CA PRO A 58 5.75 -2.09 -6.82
C PRO A 58 5.10 -3.47 -6.63
N GLU A 59 5.50 -4.29 -5.65
CA GLU A 59 4.81 -5.55 -5.39
C GLU A 59 3.39 -5.36 -4.82
N ILE A 60 3.14 -4.23 -4.15
CA ILE A 60 1.84 -3.90 -3.54
C ILE A 60 1.06 -2.91 -4.42
N TYR A 61 1.76 -1.91 -4.98
CA TYR A 61 1.18 -0.75 -5.67
C TYR A 61 1.42 -0.73 -7.20
N SER A 62 1.92 -1.81 -7.80
CA SER A 62 2.26 -1.87 -9.26
C SER A 62 1.13 -1.51 -10.21
N GLU A 63 -0.13 -1.69 -9.84
CA GLU A 63 -1.26 -1.49 -10.76
C GLU A 63 -1.67 -0.02 -10.90
N ASP A 64 -1.23 0.86 -9.98
CA ASP A 64 -1.51 2.31 -10.02
C ASP A 64 -0.28 3.13 -10.48
N ILE A 65 0.82 2.44 -10.83
CA ILE A 65 1.86 3.04 -11.65
C ILE A 65 1.29 3.05 -13.06
N GLU A 66 0.43 4.04 -13.34
CA GLU A 66 0.18 4.49 -14.70
C GLU A 66 1.56 4.58 -15.36
N ASP A 67 1.73 3.93 -16.52
CA ASP A 67 2.94 4.01 -17.33
C ASP A 67 3.28 5.50 -17.50
N LEU A 68 4.12 6.04 -16.61
CA LEU A 68 4.70 7.38 -16.70
C LEU A 68 5.82 7.31 -17.73
N ASP A 69 5.51 6.70 -18.88
CA ASP A 69 6.26 6.81 -20.09
C ASP A 69 6.18 8.27 -20.56
N GLN A 70 6.97 9.12 -19.91
CA GLN A 70 7.25 10.48 -20.37
C GLN A 70 8.21 10.45 -21.58
N THR A 71 8.46 9.29 -22.20
CA THR A 71 9.24 9.19 -23.44
C THR A 71 8.39 9.34 -24.69
N GLU A 72 7.06 9.41 -24.56
CA GLU A 72 6.22 10.05 -25.56
C GLU A 72 6.51 11.56 -25.53
N GLU A 73 7.52 11.99 -26.29
CA GLU A 73 7.71 13.39 -26.66
C GLU A 73 6.42 13.86 -27.34
N GLU A 74 5.52 14.49 -26.59
CA GLU A 74 4.40 15.21 -27.15
C GLU A 74 5.01 16.35 -27.97
N ASP A 75 5.11 16.16 -29.29
CA ASP A 75 5.71 17.10 -30.25
C ASP A 75 4.77 18.31 -30.42
N VAL A 76 4.63 19.07 -29.33
CA VAL A 76 3.80 20.26 -29.23
C VAL A 76 4.51 21.38 -29.98
N ASN A 77 4.09 21.60 -31.23
CA ASN A 77 4.66 22.66 -32.05
C ASN A 77 4.27 24.03 -31.46
N PRO A 78 5.23 24.84 -30.96
CA PRO A 78 4.90 26.14 -30.36
C PRO A 78 4.23 27.11 -31.32
N ALA A 79 4.37 26.89 -32.64
CA ALA A 79 3.74 27.70 -33.68
C ALA A 79 2.22 27.53 -33.76
N ASP A 80 1.66 26.44 -33.22
CA ASP A 80 0.19 26.21 -33.20
C ASP A 80 -0.53 27.13 -32.20
N PHE A 81 0.21 27.80 -31.32
CA PHE A 81 -0.32 28.69 -30.28
C PHE A 81 -0.07 30.17 -30.54
N GLU A 82 0.63 30.54 -31.62
CA GLU A 82 0.75 31.93 -32.05
C GLU A 82 -0.45 32.31 -32.94
N LYS A 83 -1.29 33.24 -32.44
CA LYS A 83 -2.41 33.84 -33.19
C LYS A 83 -2.18 35.33 -33.43
#